data_AF-A0A2V8MTG3-F1
#
_entry.id   AF-A0A2V8MTG3-F1
#
_cell.length_a   1.000
_cell.length_b   1.000
_cell.length_c   1.000
_cell.angle_alpha   90.00
_cell.angle_beta   90.00
_cell.angle_gamma   90.00
#
_symmetry.space_group_name_H-M   'P 1'
#
loop_
_entity.id
_entity.type
_entity.pdbx_description
1 polymer ?
#
loop_
_entity_poly.entity_id
_entity_poly.type
_entity_poly.pdbx_seq_one_letter_code
_entity_poly.pdbx_strand_id
1 'polypeptide(L)'
;MNVKTEALDRVLEALSPALTTELDRLVEETRETLEQEFQIRLQAATRDAETMGTSAAQLQLERVIEEVKKETRQQVTAELAQQLTQRIEAATTQARNEAAEERTRFEAAMTQLQDEWSAERAKLQAQVDEWKTLAEAQRQFSEASSQPEMLSRFRRLAEPFAQGLALYITKADGLALWKSRGNGAFPTIISQGTTDPESYFRTISVRGKTVGAIYAAPTFKADALDFLIASLERAIEAFGLKLRAPLPRSAAS
;
A
#
# COMPACT_ATOMS: atom_id res chain seq x y z
N MET A 1 -1.32 21.52 1.93
CA MET A 1 0.14 21.79 1.92
C MET A 1 0.69 22.36 3.23
N ASN A 2 -0.13 22.67 4.25
CA ASN A 2 0.32 23.31 5.50
C ASN A 2 0.83 22.38 6.61
N VAL A 3 0.57 21.07 6.53
CA VAL A 3 0.91 20.12 7.62
C VAL A 3 2.41 19.79 7.65
N LYS A 4 3.08 19.80 6.49
CA LYS A 4 4.52 19.56 6.40
C LYS A 4 5.34 20.76 6.92
N THR A 5 4.84 21.98 6.75
CA THR A 5 5.47 23.20 7.29
C THR A 5 5.28 23.30 8.81
N GLU A 6 4.10 22.98 9.35
CA GLU A 6 3.88 22.97 10.80
C GLU A 6 4.70 21.90 11.54
N ALA A 7 4.92 20.73 10.93
CA ALA A 7 5.77 19.70 11.51
C ALA A 7 7.25 20.12 11.55
N LEU A 8 7.72 20.80 10.50
CA LEU A 8 9.08 21.36 10.43
C LEU A 8 9.26 22.51 11.42
N ASP A 9 8.27 23.40 11.57
CA ASP A 9 8.30 24.49 12.53
C ASP A 9 8.31 23.98 13.98
N ARG A 10 7.58 22.91 14.30
CA ARG A 10 7.63 22.28 15.64
C ARG A 10 8.96 21.57 15.92
N VAL A 11 9.59 20.98 14.91
CA VAL A 11 10.92 20.37 15.07
C VAL A 11 11.97 21.47 15.24
N LEU A 12 11.85 22.58 14.52
CA LEU A 12 12.71 23.77 14.69
C LEU A 12 12.50 24.44 16.06
N GLU A 13 11.27 24.52 16.56
CA GLU A 13 10.96 24.97 17.92
C GLU A 13 11.52 24.02 18.99
N ALA A 14 11.48 22.70 18.76
CA ALA A 14 12.01 21.72 19.71
C ALA A 14 13.54 21.68 19.74
N LEU A 15 14.21 21.99 18.63
CA LEU A 15 15.68 22.01 18.52
C LEU A 15 16.29 23.38 18.90
N SER A 16 15.51 24.46 18.83
CA SER A 16 15.96 25.82 19.17
C SER A 16 16.57 25.94 20.58
N PRO A 17 15.98 25.39 21.66
CA PRO A 17 16.56 25.46 23.00
C PRO A 17 17.88 24.69 23.13
N ALA A 18 17.98 23.53 22.48
CA ALA A 18 19.19 22.71 22.50
C ALA A 18 20.34 23.38 21.71
N LEU A 19 20.02 23.97 20.55
CA LEU A 19 20.97 24.75 19.75
C LEU A 19 21.43 26.02 20.47
N THR A 20 20.54 26.69 21.20
CA THR A 20 20.88 27.89 21.98
C THR A 20 21.80 27.53 23.16
N THR A 21 21.54 26.41 23.83
CA THR A 21 22.36 25.93 24.95
C THR A 21 23.78 25.54 24.50
N GLU A 22 23.90 24.88 23.34
CA GLU A 22 25.21 24.53 22.78
C GLU A 22 25.96 25.77 22.26
N LEU A 23 25.25 26.77 21.73
CA LEU A 23 25.83 28.07 21.36
C LEU A 23 26.39 28.80 22.60
N ASP A 24 25.63 28.88 23.69
CA ASP A 24 26.07 29.54 24.93
C ASP A 24 27.29 28.83 25.53
N ARG A 25 27.29 27.49 25.53
CA ARG A 25 28.42 26.70 26.01
C ARG A 25 29.69 26.94 25.18
N LEU A 26 29.57 26.98 23.86
CA LEU A 26 30.70 27.26 22.97
C LEU A 26 31.24 28.68 23.12
N VAL A 27 30.38 29.66 23.34
CA VAL A 27 30.78 31.04 23.64
C VAL A 27 31.58 31.09 24.93
N GLU A 28 31.16 30.38 25.98
CA GLU A 28 31.86 30.39 27.27
C GLU A 28 33.22 29.67 27.18
N GLU A 29 33.29 28.50 26.53
CA GLU A 29 34.52 27.71 26.40
C GLU A 29 35.58 28.44 25.55
N THR A 30 35.15 29.12 24.48
CA THR A 30 36.04 29.97 23.67
C THR A 30 36.48 31.23 24.42
N ARG A 31 35.60 31.83 25.22
CA ARG A 31 35.94 32.98 26.06
C ARG A 31 37.00 32.63 27.11
N GLU A 32 36.85 31.51 27.80
CA GLU A 32 37.82 31.07 28.81
C GLU A 32 39.20 30.79 28.20
N THR A 33 39.24 30.13 27.05
CA THR A 33 40.50 29.83 26.34
C THR A 33 41.22 31.13 25.93
N LEU A 34 40.47 32.10 25.39
CA LEU A 34 41.02 33.40 24.99
C LEU A 34 41.44 34.27 26.18
N GLU A 35 40.72 34.24 27.30
CA GLU A 35 41.11 34.94 28.53
C GLU A 35 42.42 34.39 29.12
N GLN A 36 42.61 33.07 29.08
CA GLN A 36 43.85 32.43 29.53
C GLN A 36 45.05 32.78 28.65
N GLU A 37 44.90 32.73 27.32
CA GLU A 37 45.97 33.13 26.41
C GLU A 37 46.30 34.63 26.53
N PHE A 38 45.29 35.47 26.72
CA PHE A 38 45.48 36.89 26.96
C PHE A 38 46.24 37.14 28.27
N GLN A 39 45.90 36.44 29.35
CA GLN A 39 46.62 36.54 30.62
C GLN A 39 48.09 36.12 30.50
N ILE A 40 48.38 35.02 29.80
CA ILE A 40 49.76 34.55 29.58
C ILE A 40 50.57 35.61 28.81
N ARG A 41 50.00 36.18 27.74
CA ARG A 41 50.68 37.22 26.95
C ARG A 41 50.83 38.53 27.72
N LEU A 42 49.84 38.92 28.53
CA LEU A 42 49.90 40.12 29.35
C LEU A 42 50.99 40.01 30.43
N GLN A 43 51.12 38.84 31.06
CA GLN A 43 52.18 38.55 32.04
C GLN A 43 53.58 38.55 31.42
N ALA A 44 53.72 38.06 30.18
CA ALA A 44 54.98 38.14 29.45
C ALA A 44 55.36 39.60 29.14
N ALA A 45 54.42 40.38 28.61
CA ALA A 45 54.65 41.78 28.25
C ALA A 45 54.94 42.68 29.48
N THR A 46 54.34 42.40 30.64
CA THR A 46 54.62 43.14 31.89
C THR A 46 55.99 42.81 32.45
N ARG A 47 56.43 41.55 32.41
CA ARG A 47 57.80 41.18 32.82
C ARG A 47 58.87 41.81 31.94
N ASP A 48 58.66 41.86 30.63
CA ASP A 48 59.59 42.51 29.71
C ASP A 48 59.66 44.03 29.97
N ALA A 49 58.52 44.66 30.28
CA ALA A 49 58.45 46.09 30.62
C ALA A 49 59.15 46.44 31.95
N GLU A 50 59.06 45.59 32.98
CA GLU A 50 59.73 45.79 34.27
C GLU A 50 61.26 45.81 34.14
N THR A 51 61.82 45.16 33.11
CA THR A 51 63.28 45.12 32.90
C THR A 51 63.87 46.33 32.18
N MET A 52 63.07 47.26 31.62
CA MET A 52 63.56 48.33 30.70
C MET A 52 63.31 49.80 31.11
N GLY A 53 63.06 50.12 32.38
CA GLY A 53 62.53 51.43 32.80
C GLY A 53 63.18 52.75 32.29
N THR A 54 62.39 53.55 31.54
CA THR A 54 62.27 55.04 31.53
C THR A 54 60.93 55.40 30.82
N SER A 55 60.29 56.55 31.11
CA SER A 55 58.91 56.89 30.65
C SER A 55 58.67 56.84 29.13
N ALA A 56 59.72 56.98 28.31
CA ALA A 56 59.64 56.77 26.86
C ALA A 56 59.31 55.31 26.52
N ALA A 57 59.86 54.35 27.27
CA ALA A 57 59.56 52.93 27.13
C ALA A 57 58.10 52.60 27.51
N GLN A 58 57.49 53.33 28.46
CA GLN A 58 56.08 53.15 28.83
C GLN A 58 55.11 53.58 27.72
N LEU A 59 55.35 54.73 27.08
CA LEU A 59 54.54 55.18 25.93
C LEU A 59 54.69 54.25 24.73
N GLN A 60 55.89 53.69 24.54
CA GLN A 60 56.16 52.72 23.49
C GLN A 60 55.48 51.38 23.79
N LEU A 61 55.46 50.96 25.05
CA LEU A 61 54.73 49.79 25.53
C LEU A 61 53.22 49.95 25.35
N GLU A 62 52.62 51.09 25.70
CA GLU A 62 51.18 51.33 25.49
C GLU A 62 50.80 51.24 24.01
N ARG A 63 51.63 51.76 23.10
CA ARG A 63 51.40 51.61 21.65
C ARG A 63 51.50 50.16 21.19
N VAL A 64 52.53 49.44 21.63
CA VAL A 64 52.72 48.03 21.29
C VAL A 64 51.57 47.19 21.85
N ILE A 65 51.10 47.48 23.07
CA ILE A 65 49.95 46.80 23.68
C ILE A 65 48.67 47.06 22.87
N GLU A 66 48.41 48.29 22.45
CA GLU A 66 47.22 48.60 21.64
C GLU A 66 47.29 48.02 20.22
N GLU A 67 48.47 48.02 19.59
CA GLU A 67 48.68 47.32 18.30
C GLU A 67 48.48 45.80 18.46
N VAL A 68 49.10 45.17 19.45
CA VAL A 68 48.95 43.74 19.72
C VAL A 68 47.50 43.40 20.06
N LYS A 69 46.79 44.22 20.84
CA LYS A 69 45.36 44.03 21.10
C LYS A 69 44.54 44.13 19.82
N LYS A 70 44.84 45.09 18.95
CA LYS A 70 44.12 45.27 17.69
C LYS A 70 44.37 44.11 16.74
N GLU A 71 45.61 43.68 16.58
CA GLU A 71 45.99 42.52 15.77
C GLU A 71 45.39 41.23 16.32
N THR A 72 45.43 41.03 17.64
CA THR A 72 44.83 39.84 18.28
C THR A 72 43.31 39.84 18.08
N ARG A 73 42.63 40.99 18.26
CA ARG A 73 41.20 41.09 17.98
C ARG A 73 40.88 40.75 16.53
N GLN A 74 41.69 41.23 15.58
CA GLN A 74 41.50 40.93 14.16
C GLN A 74 41.71 39.45 13.85
N GLN A 75 42.76 38.84 14.38
CA GLN A 75 43.04 37.40 14.22
C GLN A 75 41.91 36.54 14.81
N VAL A 76 41.52 36.81 16.06
CA VAL A 76 40.44 36.07 16.74
C VAL A 76 39.12 36.23 15.98
N THR A 77 38.80 37.43 15.49
CA THR A 77 37.59 37.65 14.70
C THR A 77 37.64 36.88 13.37
N ALA A 78 38.79 36.86 12.71
CA ALA A 78 38.97 36.13 11.45
C ALA A 78 38.87 34.61 11.63
N GLU A 79 39.49 34.06 12.68
CA GLU A 79 39.42 32.63 13.01
C GLU A 79 38.00 32.21 13.41
N LEU A 80 37.31 33.00 14.22
CA LEU A 80 35.91 32.76 14.57
C LEU A 80 34.99 32.81 13.35
N ALA A 81 35.17 33.81 12.47
CA ALA A 81 34.39 33.90 11.23
C ALA A 81 34.63 32.69 10.32
N GLN A 82 35.88 32.23 10.21
CA GLN A 82 36.23 31.06 9.42
C GLN A 82 35.63 29.78 10.02
N GLN A 83 35.74 29.57 11.33
CA GLN A 83 35.17 28.40 12.01
C GLN A 83 33.64 28.37 11.93
N LEU A 84 32.98 29.53 12.09
CA LEU A 84 31.53 29.65 11.93
C LEU A 84 31.11 29.32 10.50
N THR A 85 31.82 29.85 9.50
CA THR A 85 31.52 29.57 8.09
C THR A 85 31.63 28.07 7.80
N GLN A 86 32.70 27.42 8.25
CA GLN A 86 32.89 25.98 8.06
C GLN A 86 31.81 25.14 8.76
N ARG A 87 31.42 25.51 9.98
CA ARG A 87 30.36 24.79 10.71
C ARG A 87 28.99 24.99 10.05
N ILE A 88 28.69 26.19 9.58
CA ILE A 88 27.44 26.47 8.86
C ILE A 88 27.40 25.68 7.56
N GLU A 89 28.49 25.64 6.79
CA GLU A 89 28.59 24.84 5.56
C GLU A 89 28.44 23.34 5.82
N ALA A 90 29.07 22.82 6.87
CA ALA A 90 28.93 21.42 7.28
C ALA A 90 27.48 21.10 7.69
N ALA A 91 26.86 21.95 8.52
CA ALA A 91 25.48 21.77 8.97
C ALA A 91 24.48 21.88 7.81
N THR A 92 24.65 22.83 6.90
CA THR A 92 23.79 22.95 5.71
C THR A 92 23.94 21.77 4.76
N THR A 93 25.16 21.25 4.59
CA THR A 93 25.41 20.06 3.77
C THR A 93 24.77 18.83 4.39
N GLN A 94 24.89 18.67 5.71
CA GLN A 94 24.25 17.59 6.45
C GLN A 94 22.71 17.66 6.32
N ALA A 95 22.11 18.82 6.62
CA ALA A 95 20.66 19.00 6.53
C ALA A 95 20.14 18.76 5.10
N ARG A 96 20.91 19.15 4.08
CA ARG A 96 20.56 18.90 2.68
C ARG A 96 20.58 17.41 2.33
N ASN A 97 21.56 16.67 2.85
CA ASN A 97 21.66 15.23 2.65
C ASN A 97 20.51 14.49 3.36
N GLU A 98 20.22 14.84 4.61
CA GLU A 98 19.10 14.29 5.37
C GLU A 98 17.76 14.56 4.66
N ALA A 99 17.53 15.79 4.18
CA ALA A 99 16.33 16.12 3.42
C ALA A 99 16.23 15.34 2.09
N ALA A 100 17.35 15.07 1.42
CA ALA A 100 17.38 14.25 0.21
C ALA A 100 17.06 12.78 0.52
N GLU A 101 17.61 12.23 1.60
CA GLU A 101 17.29 10.87 2.06
C GLU A 101 15.82 10.74 2.45
N GLU A 102 15.27 11.68 3.22
CA GLU A 102 13.84 11.66 3.57
C GLU A 102 12.94 11.74 2.34
N ARG A 103 13.32 12.57 1.36
CA ARG A 103 12.58 12.68 0.11
C ARG A 103 12.58 11.37 -0.67
N THR A 104 13.73 10.72 -0.80
CA THR A 104 13.82 9.41 -1.49
C THR A 104 13.03 8.33 -0.75
N ARG A 105 13.06 8.30 0.59
CA ARG A 105 12.24 7.38 1.39
C ARG A 105 10.75 7.64 1.20
N PHE A 106 10.35 8.91 1.17
CA PHE A 106 8.96 9.29 0.95
C PHE A 106 8.47 8.93 -0.47
N GLU A 107 9.29 9.17 -1.49
CA GLU A 107 8.98 8.80 -2.87
C GLU A 107 8.84 7.27 -3.01
N ALA A 108 9.74 6.49 -2.41
CA ALA A 108 9.66 5.02 -2.39
C ALA A 108 8.39 4.51 -1.69
N ALA A 109 8.06 5.07 -0.51
CA ALA A 109 6.85 4.71 0.22
C ALA A 109 5.57 5.05 -0.55
N MET A 110 5.57 6.19 -1.26
CA MET A 110 4.44 6.60 -2.09
C MET A 110 4.24 5.65 -3.29
N THR A 111 5.32 5.21 -3.93
CA THR A 111 5.26 4.22 -5.01
C THR A 111 4.71 2.89 -4.51
N GLN A 112 5.17 2.41 -3.35
CA GLN A 112 4.65 1.17 -2.76
C GLN A 112 3.15 1.25 -2.47
N LEU A 113 2.68 2.33 -1.85
CA LEU A 113 1.26 2.55 -1.59
C LEU A 113 0.44 2.61 -2.89
N GLN A 114 0.98 3.21 -3.94
CA GLN A 114 0.32 3.28 -5.24
C GLN A 114 0.21 1.89 -5.88
N ASP A 115 1.24 1.06 -5.77
CA ASP A 115 1.23 -0.32 -6.28
C ASP A 115 0.23 -1.18 -5.51
N GLU A 116 0.24 -1.13 -4.17
CA GLU A 116 -0.71 -1.83 -3.31
C GLU A 116 -2.16 -1.43 -3.63
N TRP A 117 -2.43 -0.13 -3.72
CA TRP A 117 -3.74 0.40 -4.08
C TRP A 117 -4.20 -0.08 -5.47
N SER A 118 -3.29 -0.09 -6.45
CA SER A 118 -3.60 -0.56 -7.80
C SER A 118 -3.94 -2.05 -7.83
N ALA A 119 -3.24 -2.87 -7.03
CA ALA A 119 -3.47 -4.29 -6.90
C ALA A 119 -4.81 -4.59 -6.22
N GLU A 120 -5.13 -3.89 -5.12
CA GLU A 120 -6.42 -4.01 -4.45
C GLU A 120 -7.57 -3.61 -5.37
N ARG A 121 -7.41 -2.49 -6.09
CA ARG A 121 -8.41 -2.03 -7.07
C ARG A 121 -8.63 -3.06 -8.17
N ALA A 122 -7.56 -3.67 -8.71
CA ALA A 122 -7.68 -4.71 -9.73
C ALA A 122 -8.42 -5.95 -9.20
N LYS A 123 -8.14 -6.37 -7.96
CA LYS A 123 -8.84 -7.48 -7.30
C LYS A 123 -10.34 -7.19 -7.11
N LEU A 124 -10.68 -6.00 -6.62
CA LEU A 124 -12.08 -5.58 -6.45
C LEU A 124 -12.81 -5.48 -7.79
N GLN A 125 -12.14 -4.95 -8.83
CA GLN A 125 -12.71 -4.89 -10.17
C GLN A 125 -13.01 -6.29 -10.72
N ALA A 126 -12.08 -7.24 -10.55
CA ALA A 126 -12.30 -8.63 -10.96
C ALA A 126 -13.49 -9.27 -10.23
N GLN A 127 -13.65 -9.01 -8.93
CA GLN A 127 -14.83 -9.47 -8.18
C GLN A 127 -16.10 -8.84 -8.75
N VAL A 128 -16.14 -7.52 -8.94
CA VAL A 128 -17.32 -6.84 -9.49
C VAL A 128 -17.73 -7.41 -10.85
N ASP A 129 -16.77 -7.72 -11.71
CA ASP A 129 -17.06 -8.29 -13.02
C ASP A 129 -17.54 -9.76 -12.93
N GLU A 130 -17.05 -10.52 -11.95
CA GLU A 130 -17.62 -11.83 -11.59
C GLU A 130 -19.08 -11.69 -11.13
N TRP A 131 -19.38 -10.78 -10.20
CA TRP A 131 -20.76 -10.52 -9.73
C TRP A 131 -21.69 -10.09 -10.87
N LYS A 132 -21.22 -9.24 -11.80
CA LYS A 132 -22.00 -8.85 -12.98
C LYS A 132 -22.33 -10.06 -13.86
N THR A 133 -21.34 -10.93 -14.10
CA THR A 133 -21.53 -12.15 -14.87
C THR A 133 -22.56 -13.08 -14.21
N LEU A 134 -22.51 -13.21 -12.88
CA LEU A 134 -23.46 -13.99 -12.10
C LEU A 134 -24.88 -13.37 -12.10
N ALA A 135 -25.00 -12.05 -12.01
CA ALA A 135 -26.28 -11.36 -12.08
C ALA A 135 -26.91 -11.47 -13.49
N GLU A 136 -26.10 -11.33 -14.53
CA GLU A 136 -26.54 -11.54 -15.91
C GLU A 136 -26.97 -12.99 -16.14
N ALA A 137 -26.23 -13.96 -15.59
CA ALA A 137 -26.61 -15.37 -15.61
C ALA A 137 -28.01 -15.62 -15.02
N GLN A 138 -28.30 -15.04 -13.84
CA GLN A 138 -29.61 -15.15 -13.21
C GLN A 138 -30.73 -14.57 -14.08
N ARG A 139 -30.49 -13.41 -14.69
CA ARG A 139 -31.44 -12.80 -15.63
C ARG A 139 -31.67 -13.70 -16.85
N GLN A 140 -30.60 -14.24 -17.43
CA GLN A 140 -30.71 -15.14 -18.57
C GLN A 140 -31.47 -16.43 -18.20
N PHE A 141 -31.41 -16.93 -16.97
CA PHE A 141 -32.21 -18.08 -16.56
C PHE A 141 -33.70 -17.75 -16.40
N SER A 142 -34.05 -16.57 -15.89
CA SER A 142 -35.45 -16.18 -15.69
C SER A 142 -36.19 -15.90 -17.01
N GLU A 143 -35.45 -15.49 -18.04
CA GLU A 143 -35.96 -15.24 -19.40
C GLU A 143 -36.07 -16.51 -20.27
N ALA A 144 -35.58 -17.67 -19.81
CA ALA A 144 -35.62 -18.90 -20.59
C ALA A 144 -37.06 -19.45 -20.72
N SER A 145 -37.42 -19.87 -21.93
CA SER A 145 -38.76 -20.35 -22.29
C SER A 145 -38.96 -21.85 -22.08
N SER A 146 -37.88 -22.60 -21.86
CA SER A 146 -37.93 -24.05 -21.69
C SER A 146 -36.77 -24.59 -20.82
N GLN A 147 -36.95 -25.77 -20.24
CA GLN A 147 -35.89 -26.44 -19.44
C GLN A 147 -34.62 -26.76 -20.26
N PRO A 148 -34.68 -27.27 -21.51
CA PRO A 148 -33.48 -27.47 -22.32
C PRO A 148 -32.72 -26.18 -22.64
N GLU A 149 -33.46 -25.06 -22.77
CA GLU A 149 -32.87 -23.74 -22.95
C GLU A 149 -32.14 -23.28 -21.69
N MET A 150 -32.74 -23.42 -20.50
CA MET A 150 -32.09 -23.12 -19.21
C MET A 150 -30.78 -23.89 -19.05
N LEU A 151 -30.80 -25.20 -19.32
CA LEU A 151 -29.60 -26.04 -19.23
C LEU A 151 -28.53 -25.68 -20.27
N SER A 152 -28.94 -25.24 -21.47
CA SER A 152 -28.01 -24.77 -22.50
C SER A 152 -27.38 -23.43 -22.13
N ARG A 153 -28.16 -22.48 -21.58
CA ARG A 153 -27.67 -21.21 -21.04
C ARG A 153 -26.71 -21.45 -19.87
N PHE A 154 -27.04 -22.38 -18.98
CA PHE A 154 -26.18 -22.77 -17.85
C PHE A 154 -24.81 -23.23 -18.33
N ARG A 155 -24.77 -24.13 -19.31
CA ARG A 155 -23.52 -24.63 -19.88
C ARG A 155 -22.64 -23.53 -20.49
N ARG A 156 -23.25 -22.49 -21.10
CA ARG A 156 -22.52 -21.34 -21.65
C ARG A 156 -21.97 -20.44 -20.55
N LEU A 157 -22.77 -20.21 -19.50
CA LEU A 157 -22.40 -19.36 -18.37
C LEU A 157 -21.38 -20.00 -17.43
N ALA A 158 -21.34 -21.33 -17.37
CA ALA A 158 -20.38 -22.10 -16.58
C ALA A 158 -18.99 -22.23 -17.24
N GLU A 159 -18.86 -21.90 -18.52
CA GLU A 159 -17.61 -21.99 -19.30
C GLU A 159 -16.40 -21.25 -18.69
N PRO A 160 -16.50 -19.98 -18.23
CA PRO A 160 -15.36 -19.30 -17.60
C PRO A 160 -14.98 -19.87 -16.22
N PHE A 161 -15.80 -20.77 -15.66
CA PHE A 161 -15.63 -21.29 -14.30
C PHE A 161 -15.13 -22.73 -14.27
N ALA A 162 -15.06 -23.43 -15.41
CA ALA A 162 -14.54 -24.79 -15.50
C ALA A 162 -13.97 -25.11 -16.89
N GLN A 163 -12.80 -25.76 -16.94
CA GLN A 163 -12.19 -26.19 -18.21
C GLN A 163 -12.93 -27.34 -18.89
N GLY A 164 -13.66 -28.14 -18.11
CA GLY A 164 -14.48 -29.25 -18.59
C GLY A 164 -15.72 -29.38 -17.72
N LEU A 165 -16.90 -29.43 -18.35
CA LEU A 165 -18.20 -29.48 -17.67
C LEU A 165 -19.10 -30.53 -18.32
N ALA A 166 -19.70 -31.38 -17.51
CA ALA A 166 -20.71 -32.35 -17.92
C ALA A 166 -22.00 -32.16 -17.14
N LEU A 167 -23.12 -32.17 -17.87
CA LEU A 167 -24.46 -32.11 -17.35
C LEU A 167 -25.11 -33.47 -17.49
N TYR A 168 -25.60 -34.00 -16.38
CA TYR A 168 -26.32 -35.26 -16.29
C TYR A 168 -27.78 -34.99 -15.96
N ILE A 169 -28.69 -35.75 -16.58
CA ILE A 169 -30.14 -35.67 -16.36
C ILE A 169 -30.62 -37.00 -15.82
N THR A 170 -31.59 -36.97 -14.91
CA THR A 170 -32.19 -38.17 -14.34
C THR A 170 -32.93 -38.99 -15.41
N LYS A 171 -32.59 -40.28 -15.53
CA LYS A 171 -33.29 -41.32 -16.29
C LYS A 171 -33.66 -42.49 -15.37
N ALA A 172 -34.40 -43.47 -15.89
CA ALA A 172 -34.83 -44.66 -15.14
C ALA A 172 -33.65 -45.43 -14.51
N ASP A 173 -32.53 -45.51 -15.22
CA ASP A 173 -31.35 -46.29 -14.81
C ASP A 173 -30.30 -45.47 -14.03
N GLY A 174 -30.58 -44.19 -13.73
CA GLY A 174 -29.65 -43.29 -13.03
C GLY A 174 -29.44 -41.94 -13.73
N LEU A 175 -28.32 -41.28 -13.45
CA LEU A 175 -27.97 -39.99 -14.05
C LEU A 175 -27.22 -40.22 -15.36
N ALA A 176 -27.85 -39.89 -16.48
CA ALA A 176 -27.26 -40.06 -17.80
C ALA A 176 -26.68 -38.75 -18.34
N LEU A 177 -25.52 -38.82 -18.97
CA LEU A 177 -24.87 -37.67 -19.60
C LEU A 177 -25.80 -37.09 -20.68
N TRP A 178 -26.15 -35.82 -20.52
CA TRP A 178 -26.93 -35.09 -21.50
C TRP A 178 -26.03 -34.37 -22.49
N LYS A 179 -25.16 -33.51 -21.97
CA LYS A 179 -24.18 -32.76 -22.76
C LYS A 179 -22.94 -32.51 -21.91
N SER A 180 -21.79 -32.63 -22.55
CA SER A 180 -20.51 -32.17 -22.02
C SER A 180 -19.95 -31.03 -22.87
N ARG A 181 -18.94 -30.35 -22.33
CA ARG A 181 -18.12 -29.36 -23.03
C ARG A 181 -16.75 -29.28 -22.39
N GLY A 182 -15.72 -28.99 -23.19
CA GLY A 182 -14.35 -28.83 -22.70
C GLY A 182 -13.60 -30.15 -22.60
N ASN A 183 -12.43 -30.11 -21.99
CA ASN A 183 -11.52 -31.25 -21.89
C ASN A 183 -11.81 -32.02 -20.59
N GLY A 184 -12.22 -33.29 -20.71
CA GLY A 184 -12.48 -34.18 -19.59
C GLY A 184 -13.05 -35.51 -20.05
N ALA A 185 -12.67 -36.59 -19.37
CA ALA A 185 -13.29 -37.90 -19.56
C ALA A 185 -14.58 -37.95 -18.72
N PHE A 186 -15.73 -37.86 -19.38
CA PHE A 186 -17.03 -37.89 -18.70
C PHE A 186 -17.73 -39.22 -18.96
N PRO A 187 -18.03 -40.03 -17.93
CA PRO A 187 -18.77 -41.27 -18.08
C PRO A 187 -20.17 -41.01 -18.64
N THR A 188 -20.72 -41.96 -19.39
CA THR A 188 -22.05 -41.81 -20.00
C THR A 188 -23.19 -41.93 -18.97
N ILE A 189 -22.96 -42.66 -17.88
CA ILE A 189 -23.92 -42.86 -16.78
C ILE A 189 -23.13 -42.78 -15.47
N ILE A 190 -23.69 -42.10 -14.48
CA ILE A 190 -23.14 -42.02 -13.12
C ILE A 190 -24.18 -42.45 -12.09
N SER A 191 -23.71 -43.15 -11.06
CA SER A 191 -24.50 -43.41 -9.85
C SER A 191 -24.41 -42.20 -8.91
N GLN A 192 -25.45 -41.93 -8.11
CA GLN A 192 -25.53 -40.76 -7.23
C GLN A 192 -24.39 -40.66 -6.18
N GLY A 193 -23.53 -41.68 -6.05
CA GLY A 193 -22.41 -41.72 -5.11
C GLY A 193 -21.00 -41.73 -5.75
N THR A 194 -20.88 -41.42 -7.05
CA THR A 194 -19.56 -41.39 -7.71
C THR A 194 -18.87 -40.05 -7.48
N THR A 195 -18.18 -39.89 -6.35
CA THR A 195 -17.36 -38.72 -6.06
C THR A 195 -15.89 -39.05 -6.25
N ASP A 196 -15.34 -38.65 -7.39
CA ASP A 196 -13.89 -38.49 -7.53
C ASP A 196 -13.50 -37.22 -6.74
N PRO A 197 -12.65 -37.32 -5.69
CA PRO A 197 -12.29 -36.20 -4.83
C PRO A 197 -11.53 -35.08 -5.57
N GLU A 198 -10.97 -35.33 -6.75
CA GLU A 198 -10.28 -34.33 -7.56
C GLU A 198 -11.23 -33.55 -8.49
N SER A 199 -12.49 -33.96 -8.55
CA SER A 199 -13.51 -33.41 -9.43
C SER A 199 -14.60 -32.69 -8.66
N TYR A 200 -15.21 -31.68 -9.28
CA TYR A 200 -16.41 -31.07 -8.75
C TYR A 200 -17.62 -31.93 -9.13
N PHE A 201 -18.41 -32.34 -8.14
CA PHE A 201 -19.68 -33.01 -8.38
C PHE A 201 -20.79 -32.40 -7.51
N ARG A 202 -21.88 -31.98 -8.13
CA ARG A 202 -23.05 -31.47 -7.41
C ARG A 202 -24.35 -31.89 -8.07
N THR A 203 -25.27 -32.44 -7.28
CA THR A 203 -26.62 -32.78 -7.72
C THR A 203 -27.49 -31.53 -7.81
N ILE A 204 -28.32 -31.46 -8.86
CA ILE A 204 -29.36 -30.44 -9.00
C ILE A 204 -30.64 -31.04 -8.42
N SER A 205 -31.18 -30.39 -7.39
CA SER A 205 -32.39 -30.84 -6.71
C SER A 205 -33.49 -29.79 -6.77
N VAL A 206 -34.70 -30.22 -7.12
CA VAL A 206 -35.89 -29.35 -7.16
C VAL A 206 -36.95 -29.96 -6.25
N ARG A 207 -37.35 -29.23 -5.20
CA ARG A 207 -38.31 -29.69 -4.18
C ARG A 207 -37.96 -31.05 -3.56
N GLY A 208 -36.68 -31.24 -3.25
CA GLY A 208 -36.17 -32.48 -2.65
C GLY A 208 -36.05 -33.66 -3.61
N LYS A 209 -36.28 -33.48 -4.92
CA LYS A 209 -36.06 -34.52 -5.94
C LYS A 209 -34.85 -34.17 -6.80
N THR A 210 -33.94 -35.12 -6.98
CA THR A 210 -32.79 -34.99 -7.89
C THR A 210 -33.25 -35.04 -9.33
N VAL A 211 -33.04 -33.95 -10.06
CA VAL A 211 -33.44 -33.81 -11.48
C VAL A 211 -32.24 -33.90 -12.43
N GLY A 212 -31.02 -33.78 -11.89
CA GLY A 212 -29.79 -33.90 -12.64
C GLY A 212 -28.56 -33.78 -11.75
N ALA A 213 -27.40 -33.72 -12.36
CA ALA A 213 -26.15 -33.41 -11.69
C ALA A 213 -25.19 -32.69 -12.64
N ILE A 214 -24.25 -31.98 -12.05
CA ILE A 214 -23.16 -31.33 -12.76
C ILE A 214 -21.86 -31.92 -12.26
N TYR A 215 -20.99 -32.19 -13.21
CA TYR A 215 -19.63 -32.61 -12.97
C TYR A 215 -18.70 -31.62 -13.66
N ALA A 216 -17.66 -31.16 -12.96
CA ALA A 216 -16.59 -30.37 -13.56
C ALA A 216 -15.23 -31.00 -13.32
N ALA A 217 -14.44 -31.12 -14.39
CA ALA A 217 -13.06 -31.58 -14.31
C ALA A 217 -12.17 -30.47 -13.72
N PRO A 218 -11.11 -30.81 -12.95
CA PRO A 218 -10.11 -29.83 -12.52
C PRO A 218 -9.45 -29.16 -13.75
N THR A 219 -9.17 -27.86 -13.77
CA THR A 219 -9.35 -26.77 -12.80
C THR A 219 -10.73 -26.09 -12.87
N PHE A 220 -11.39 -25.83 -11.72
CA PHE A 220 -12.71 -25.19 -11.64
C PHE A 220 -12.84 -24.18 -10.47
N LYS A 221 -13.86 -23.31 -10.52
CA LYS A 221 -14.24 -22.40 -9.42
C LYS A 221 -15.52 -22.90 -8.73
N ALA A 222 -15.37 -23.55 -7.57
CA ALA A 222 -16.48 -24.18 -6.84
C ALA A 222 -17.59 -23.18 -6.48
N ASP A 223 -17.24 -22.02 -5.89
CA ASP A 223 -18.23 -21.03 -5.42
C ASP A 223 -19.10 -20.48 -6.56
N ALA A 224 -18.50 -20.23 -7.73
CA ALA A 224 -19.22 -19.74 -8.90
C ALA A 224 -20.17 -20.82 -9.46
N LEU A 225 -19.72 -22.08 -9.52
CA LEU A 225 -20.56 -23.21 -9.95
C LEU A 225 -21.71 -23.44 -8.97
N ASP A 226 -21.44 -23.37 -7.66
CA ASP A 226 -22.44 -23.48 -6.60
C ASP A 226 -23.54 -22.42 -6.75
N PHE A 227 -23.15 -21.17 -7.00
CA PHE A 227 -24.10 -20.09 -7.24
C PHE A 227 -24.93 -20.30 -8.51
N LEU A 228 -24.29 -20.71 -9.61
CA LEU A 228 -24.99 -20.97 -10.87
C LEU A 228 -25.98 -22.13 -10.72
N ILE A 229 -25.62 -23.16 -9.96
CA ILE A 229 -26.49 -24.31 -9.68
C ILE A 229 -27.69 -23.89 -8.86
N ALA A 230 -27.48 -23.15 -7.76
CA ALA A 230 -28.58 -22.64 -6.95
C ALA A 230 -29.52 -21.73 -7.78
N SER A 231 -28.95 -20.92 -8.69
CA SER A 231 -29.72 -20.08 -9.60
C SER A 231 -30.53 -20.89 -10.60
N LEU A 232 -29.95 -21.96 -11.16
CA LEU A 232 -30.61 -22.90 -12.05
C LEU A 232 -31.75 -23.66 -11.34
N GLU A 233 -31.52 -24.15 -10.13
CA GLU A 233 -32.54 -24.83 -9.31
C GLU A 233 -33.77 -23.94 -9.11
N ARG A 234 -33.55 -22.67 -8.74
CA ARG A 234 -34.61 -21.68 -8.59
C ARG A 234 -35.34 -21.39 -9.91
N ALA A 235 -34.60 -21.30 -11.02
CA ALA A 235 -35.20 -21.07 -12.33
C ALA A 235 -36.08 -22.24 -12.79
N ILE A 236 -35.61 -23.48 -12.59
CA ILE A 236 -36.38 -24.69 -12.89
C ILE A 236 -37.64 -24.76 -12.02
N GLU A 237 -37.54 -24.42 -10.73
CA GLU A 237 -38.69 -24.37 -9.84
C GLU A 237 -39.71 -23.30 -10.27
N ALA A 238 -39.26 -22.08 -10.56
CA ALA A 238 -40.12 -20.99 -11.01
C ALA A 238 -40.82 -21.33 -12.34
N PHE A 239 -40.11 -21.97 -13.27
CA PHE A 239 -40.69 -22.46 -14.51
C PHE A 239 -41.73 -23.57 -14.28
N GLY A 240 -41.43 -24.53 -13.40
CA GLY A 240 -42.38 -25.57 -13.00
C GLY A 240 -43.65 -25.01 -12.35
N LEU A 241 -43.54 -23.91 -11.60
CA LEU A 241 -44.69 -23.16 -11.07
C LEU A 241 -45.51 -22.50 -12.19
N LYS A 242 -44.86 -21.84 -13.16
CA LYS A 242 -45.55 -21.22 -14.33
C LYS A 242 -46.36 -22.24 -15.13
N LEU A 243 -45.82 -23.46 -15.34
CA LEU A 243 -46.54 -24.53 -16.03
C LEU A 243 -47.75 -25.09 -15.27
N ARG A 244 -47.76 -24.95 -13.93
CA ARG A 244 -48.87 -25.38 -13.08
C ARG A 244 -49.90 -24.28 -12.83
N ALA A 245 -49.60 -23.04 -13.18
CA ALA A 245 -50.56 -21.95 -13.08
C ALA A 245 -51.70 -22.21 -14.08
N PRO A 246 -52.97 -22.12 -13.65
CA PRO A 246 -54.09 -22.24 -14.58
C PRO A 246 -53.96 -21.15 -15.64
N LEU A 247 -54.00 -21.55 -16.92
CA LEU A 247 -54.16 -20.60 -18.03
C LEU A 247 -55.30 -19.64 -17.68
N PRO A 248 -55.12 -18.30 -17.80
CA PRO A 248 -56.24 -17.40 -17.66
C PRO A 248 -57.28 -17.85 -18.68
N ARG A 249 -58.45 -18.27 -18.20
CA ARG A 249 -59.60 -18.56 -19.07
C ARG A 249 -59.78 -17.31 -19.93
N SER A 250 -59.52 -17.41 -21.22
CA SER A 250 -60.00 -16.41 -22.16
C SER A 250 -61.50 -16.32 -21.93
N ALA A 251 -61.97 -15.18 -21.44
CA ALA A 251 -63.39 -14.88 -21.40
C ALA A 251 -63.86 -14.85 -22.86
N ALA A 252 -64.35 -16.00 -23.32
CA ALA A 252 -65.11 -16.12 -24.55
C ALA A 252 -66.57 -15.86 -24.18
N SER A 253 -66.97 -14.58 -24.30
CA SER A 253 -68.31 -14.10 -24.63
C SER A 253 -68.38 -12.60 -24.35
#